data_AF-A0A0C9SLH3-F1
#
_entry.id   AF-A0A0C9SLH3-F1
#
_cell.length_a   1.000
_cell.length_b   1.000
_cell.length_c   1.000
_cell.angle_alpha   90.00
_cell.angle_beta   90.00
_cell.angle_gamma   90.00
#
_symmetry.space_group_name_H-M   'P 1'
#
loop_
_entity.id
_entity.type
_entity.pdbx_description
1 polymer ?
#
loop_
_entity_poly.entity_id
_entity_poly.type
_entity_poly.pdbx_seq_one_letter_code
_entity_poly.pdbx_strand_id
1 'polypeptide(L)' 'MPPAGGYKFIVQARCALTAYPEWRMLRSENTNTIASFIFEDILCRWGALAEIVTDNG' A
#
# COMPACT_ATOMS: atom_id res chain seq x y z
N MET A 1 19.27 7.89 10.67
CA MET A 1 19.46 8.12 9.22
C MET A 1 18.42 9.14 8.76
N PRO A 2 18.78 10.16 7.97
CA PRO A 2 17.79 11.03 7.35
C PRO A 2 16.93 10.24 6.35
N PRO A 3 15.66 10.61 6.13
CA PRO A 3 14.82 9.97 5.13
C PRO A 3 15.44 10.16 3.73
N ALA A 4 15.64 9.08 2.98
CA ALA A 4 16.15 9.16 1.62
C ALA A 4 15.09 9.84 0.73
N GLY A 5 15.43 11.00 0.15
CA GLY A 5 14.53 11.72 -0.76
C GLY A 5 13.18 12.15 -0.14
N GLY A 6 13.10 12.26 1.19
CA GLY A 6 11.86 12.60 1.90
C GLY A 6 10.85 11.46 2.03
N TYR A 7 11.18 10.24 1.60
CA TYR A 7 10.36 9.05 1.83
C TYR A 7 10.52 8.58 3.28
N LYS A 8 9.41 8.54 4.01
CA LYS A 8 9.37 8.24 5.44
C LYS A 8 8.62 6.95 5.76
N PHE A 9 7.69 6.55 4.89
CA PHE A 9 6.80 5.41 5.12
C PHE A 9 6.91 4.43 3.97
N ILE A 10 6.61 3.17 4.25
CA ILE A 10 6.37 2.14 3.24
C ILE A 10 4.97 1.61 3.52
N VAL A 11 4.08 1.72 2.54
CA VAL A 11 2.82 0.98 2.57
C VAL A 11 3.06 -0.36 1.92
N GLN A 12 2.49 -1.42 2.50
CA GLN A 12 2.64 -2.78 2.02
C GLN A 12 1.31 -3.51 2.10
N ALA A 13 1.01 -4.32 1.09
CA ALA A 13 -0.08 -5.28 1.08
C ALA A 13 0.48 -6.67 0.78
N ARG A 14 -0.23 -7.70 1.25
CA ARG A 14 0.11 -9.10 1.02
C ARG A 14 -1.14 -9.87 0.64
N CYS A 15 -1.09 -10.58 -0.49
CA CYS A 15 -2.16 -11.50 -0.85
C CYS A 15 -2.23 -12.64 0.17
N ALA A 16 -3.40 -12.88 0.76
CA ALA A 16 -3.58 -13.92 1.77
C ALA A 16 -3.37 -15.34 1.21
N LEU A 17 -3.71 -15.58 -0.07
CA LEU A 17 -3.63 -16.89 -0.70
C LEU A 17 -2.20 -17.25 -1.14
N THR A 18 -1.53 -16.34 -1.85
CA THR A 18 -0.22 -16.61 -2.47
C THR A 18 0.96 -16.04 -1.70
N ALA A 19 0.69 -15.24 -0.66
CA ALA A 19 1.68 -14.44 0.04
C ALA A 19 2.39 -13.37 -0.81
N TYR A 20 1.93 -13.09 -2.04
CA TYR A 20 2.58 -12.11 -2.92
C TYR A 20 2.57 -10.70 -2.29
N PRO A 21 3.73 -10.03 -2.19
CA PRO A 21 3.83 -8.70 -1.60
C PRO A 21 3.71 -7.58 -2.64
N GLU A 22 2.95 -6.54 -2.31
CA GLU A 22 2.90 -5.26 -3.01
C GLU A 22 3.36 -4.16 -2.07
N TRP A 23 4.13 -3.18 -2.53
CA TRP A 23 4.62 -2.11 -1.67
C TRP A 23 4.93 -0.82 -2.43
N ARG A 24 4.85 0.30 -1.72
CA ARG A 24 5.15 1.63 -2.25
C ARG A 24 5.79 2.51 -1.18
N MET A 25 6.86 3.22 -1.54
CA MET A 25 7.45 4.24 -0.66
C MET A 25 6.61 5.51 -0.65
N LEU A 26 6.31 6.06 0.53
CA LEU A 26 5.50 7.27 0.70
C LEU A 26 6.27 8.37 1.45
N ARG A 27 6.02 9.62 1.05
CA ARG A 27 6.53 10.80 1.74
C ARG A 27 5.68 11.19 2.95
N SER A 28 4.39 10.86 2.90
CA SER A 28 3.39 11.08 3.94
C SER A 28 2.40 9.93 3.94
N GLU A 29 1.92 9.53 5.10
CA GLU A 29 0.82 8.58 5.25
C GLU A 29 -0.48 9.36 5.44
N ASN A 30 -1.30 9.42 4.39
CA ASN A 30 -2.61 10.05 4.41
C ASN A 30 -3.59 9.33 3.47
N THR A 31 -4.88 9.65 3.59
CA THR A 31 -5.96 9.03 2.81
C THR A 31 -5.67 8.99 1.32
N ASN A 32 -5.16 10.09 0.73
CA ASN A 32 -4.87 10.14 -0.70
C ASN A 32 -3.76 9.16 -1.09
N THR A 33 -2.66 9.15 -0.33
CA THR A 33 -1.54 8.24 -0.62
C THR A 33 -1.90 6.76 -0.47
N ILE A 34 -2.73 6.42 0.52
CA ILE A 34 -3.20 5.05 0.75
C ILE A 34 -4.24 4.65 -0.29
N ALA A 35 -5.20 5.52 -0.61
CA ALA A 35 -6.20 5.28 -1.64
C ALA A 35 -5.54 5.09 -3.02
N SER A 36 -4.54 5.91 -3.36
CA SER A 36 -3.77 5.74 -4.60
C SER A 36 -3.03 4.40 -4.63
N PHE A 37 -2.43 3.96 -3.52
CA PHE A 37 -1.80 2.63 -3.45
C PHE A 37 -2.82 1.50 -3.67
N ILE A 38 -3.97 1.56 -2.98
CA ILE A 38 -5.04 0.55 -3.12
C ILE A 38 -5.56 0.54 -4.56
N PHE A 39 -5.82 1.70 -5.17
CA PHE A 39 -6.36 1.75 -6.52
C PHE A 39 -5.34 1.30 -7.56
N GLU A 40 -4.14 1.87 -7.57
CA GLU A 40 -3.17 1.69 -8.65
C GLU A 40 -2.39 0.37 -8.54
N ASP A 41 -1.90 0.02 -7.35
CA ASP A 41 -1.04 -1.16 -7.17
C ASP A 41 -1.83 -2.41 -6.81
N ILE A 42 -3.04 -2.27 -6.25
CA ILE A 42 -3.87 -3.42 -5.90
C ILE A 42 -4.97 -3.63 -6.94
N LEU A 43 -5.95 -2.73 -7.04
CA LEU A 43 -7.16 -2.97 -7.84
C LEU A 43 -6.90 -2.95 -9.36
N CYS A 44 -6.13 -1.98 -9.86
CA CYS A 44 -5.81 -1.89 -11.29
C CYS A 44 -4.89 -3.03 -11.77
N ARG A 45 -4.09 -3.61 -10.87
CA ARG A 45 -3.15 -4.69 -11.20
C ARG A 45 -3.76 -6.07 -11.07
N TRP A 46 -4.51 -6.31 -9.99
CA TRP A 46 -4.99 -7.64 -9.62
C TRP A 46 -6.50 -7.81 -9.81
N GLY A 47 -7.22 -6.72 -10.10
CA GLY A 47 -8.67 -6.71 -10.20
C GLY A 47 -9.36 -6.49 -8.84
N ALA A 48 -10.68 -6.66 -8.84
CA ALA A 48 -11.49 -6.50 -7.63
C ALA A 48 -11.17 -7.57 -6.58
N LEU A 49 -11.09 -7.15 -5.31
CA LEU A 49 -10.91 -8.02 -4.16
C LEU A 49 -12.22 -8.14 -3.37
N ALA A 50 -12.39 -9.26 -2.68
CA ALA A 50 -13.54 -9.46 -1.79
C ALA A 50 -13.40 -8.72 -0.45
N GLU A 51 -12.18 -8.66 0.09
CA GLU A 51 -11.90 -8.07 1.41
C GLU A 51 -10.48 -7.50 1.45
N ILE A 52 -10.32 -6.38 2.15
CA ILE A 52 -9.05 -5.81 2.54
C ILE A 52 -9.08 -5.68 4.07
N VAL A 53 -8.09 -6.25 4.75
CA VAL A 53 -7.94 -6.16 6.21
C VAL A 53 -6.74 -5.29 6.52
N THR A 54 -6.98 -4.22 7.28
CA THR A 54 -5.96 -3.30 7.80
C THR A 54 -6.07 -3.21 9.32
N ASP A 55 -5.12 -2.54 9.96
CA ASP A 55 -5.34 -2.06 11.31
C ASP A 55 -6.37 -0.91 11.34
N ASN A 56 -6.56 -0.31 12.51
CA ASN A 56 -7.52 0.77 12.76
C ASN A 56 -6.83 2.15 12.86
N GLY A 57 -5.71 2.33 12.15
CA GLY A 57 -5.00 3.61 12.02
C GLY A 57 -5.74 4.68 11.24
#